data_AF-A0A4R1KQ07-F1
#
_entry.id   AF-A0A4R1KQ07-F1
#
_cell.length_a   1.000
_cell.length_b   1.000
_cell.length_c   1.000
_cell.angle_alpha   90.00
_cell.angle_beta   90.00
_cell.angle_gamma   90.00
#
_symmetry.space_group_name_H-M   'P 1'
#
loop_
_entity.id
_entity.type
_entity.pdbx_description
1 polymer ?
#
loop_
_entity_poly.entity_id
_entity_poly.type
_entity_poly.pdbx_seq_one_letter_code
_entity_poly.pdbx_strand_id
1 'polypeptide(L)'
;MTIPNIPPQAESQAKTREIIANLFNDGSDPNALYIIEHHIAHYDFDKLEKIAVDAFKAGYEVSEAEEWEDDNGKLLFCFDIIAEVELKPEIIDAQQKEIMPLVAKHGGIYDGWGTYFEDPNGSDDEYGDDGEFFDEEFDEDDKE
;
A
#
# COMPACT_ATOMS: atom_id res chain seq x y z
N MET A 1 3.47 2.54 -27.63
CA MET A 1 2.31 1.73 -27.23
C MET A 1 1.93 2.19 -25.84
N THR A 2 0.90 3.01 -25.71
CA THR A 2 0.40 3.47 -24.42
C THR A 2 -0.54 2.39 -23.88
N ILE A 3 -0.17 1.80 -22.75
CA ILE A 3 -1.01 0.84 -22.03
C ILE A 3 -2.27 1.61 -21.59
N PRO A 4 -3.49 1.16 -21.93
CA PRO A 4 -4.69 2.00 -21.91
C PRO A 4 -5.21 2.38 -20.52
N ASN A 5 -4.55 1.98 -19.43
CA ASN A 5 -5.08 2.11 -18.08
C ASN A 5 -4.07 2.61 -17.04
N ILE A 6 -2.97 3.24 -17.48
CA ILE A 6 -1.99 3.83 -16.57
C ILE A 6 -2.02 5.35 -16.80
N PRO A 7 -2.37 6.17 -15.79
CA PRO A 7 -2.31 7.62 -15.93
C PRO A 7 -0.89 8.04 -16.32
N PRO A 8 -0.72 9.09 -17.14
CA PRO A 8 0.61 9.54 -17.53
C PRO A 8 1.44 9.81 -16.27
N GLN A 9 2.61 9.16 -16.14
CA GLN A 9 3.47 9.24 -14.95
C GLN A 9 3.67 10.68 -14.47
N ALA A 10 3.84 11.63 -15.38
CA ALA A 10 4.00 13.05 -15.04
C ALA A 10 2.82 13.65 -14.25
N GLU A 11 1.58 13.21 -14.51
CA GLU A 11 0.39 13.69 -13.80
C GLU A 11 0.28 13.05 -12.40
N SER A 12 0.56 11.76 -12.29
CA SER A 12 0.65 11.07 -10.98
C SER A 12 1.73 11.70 -10.11
N GLN A 13 2.91 11.98 -10.66
CA GLN A 13 4.04 12.60 -9.95
C GLN A 13 3.72 14.01 -9.47
N ALA A 14 3.01 14.80 -10.29
CA ALA A 14 2.56 16.13 -9.91
C ALA A 14 1.56 16.09 -8.76
N LYS A 15 0.56 15.18 -8.83
CA LYS A 15 -0.39 14.96 -7.73
C LYS A 15 0.32 14.50 -6.46
N THR A 16 1.26 13.56 -6.57
CA THR A 16 2.02 13.08 -5.42
C THR A 16 2.75 14.20 -4.70
N ARG A 17 3.44 15.06 -5.46
CA ARG A 17 4.15 16.22 -4.90
C ARG A 17 3.19 17.22 -4.26
N GLU A 18 2.01 17.42 -4.85
CA GLU A 18 0.99 18.30 -4.30
C GLU A 18 0.44 17.77 -2.98
N ILE A 19 0.12 16.48 -2.91
CA ILE A 19 -0.38 15.81 -1.69
C ILE A 19 0.65 15.90 -0.57
N ILE A 20 1.91 15.56 -0.86
CA ILE A 20 3.01 15.64 0.13
C ILE A 20 3.22 17.09 0.61
N ALA A 21 3.20 18.05 -0.30
CA ALA A 21 3.34 19.46 0.06
C ALA A 21 2.19 19.94 0.94
N ASN A 22 0.96 19.51 0.67
CA ASN A 22 -0.21 19.82 1.51
C ASN A 22 -0.09 19.18 2.89
N LEU A 23 0.31 17.90 2.98
CA LEU A 23 0.55 17.19 4.25
C LEU A 23 1.55 17.93 5.14
N PHE A 24 2.69 18.33 4.59
CA PHE A 24 3.68 19.11 5.34
C PHE A 24 3.22 20.53 5.66
N ASN A 25 2.42 21.14 4.78
CA ASN A 25 1.84 22.46 5.05
C ASN A 25 0.80 22.41 6.17
N ASP A 26 0.09 21.30 6.31
CA ASP A 26 -0.87 21.05 7.38
C ASP A 26 -0.18 20.70 8.71
N GLY A 27 1.15 20.54 8.70
CA GLY A 27 1.98 20.40 9.89
C GLY A 27 2.42 18.98 10.21
N SER A 28 2.27 18.03 9.27
CA SER A 28 2.74 16.66 9.44
C SER A 28 4.27 16.58 9.54
N ASP A 29 4.81 15.60 10.29
CA ASP A 29 6.25 15.53 10.60
C ASP A 29 7.09 15.01 9.41
N PRO A 30 7.96 15.84 8.79
CA PRO A 30 8.78 15.42 7.65
C PRO A 30 9.87 14.40 7.96
N ASN A 31 10.14 14.10 9.24
CA ASN A 31 11.12 13.09 9.65
C ASN A 31 10.47 11.79 10.15
N ALA A 32 9.14 11.73 10.22
CA ALA A 32 8.43 10.50 10.53
C ALA A 32 8.53 9.51 9.35
N LEU A 33 8.44 8.23 9.67
CA LEU A 33 8.24 7.20 8.66
C LEU A 33 6.75 7.13 8.36
N TYR A 34 6.41 7.20 7.08
CA TYR A 34 5.03 7.15 6.63
C TYR A 34 4.76 5.78 6.03
N ILE A 35 3.60 5.26 6.37
CA ILE A 35 3.07 4.07 5.73
C ILE A 35 2.44 4.50 4.40
N ILE A 36 3.01 4.01 3.31
CA ILE A 36 2.54 4.22 1.95
C ILE A 36 1.77 2.99 1.51
N GLU A 37 0.53 3.18 1.09
CA GLU A 37 -0.36 2.10 0.67
C GLU A 37 -0.62 2.25 -0.83
N HIS A 38 -0.46 1.18 -1.59
CA HIS A 38 -0.76 1.15 -3.02
C HIS A 38 -1.95 0.25 -3.26
N HIS A 39 -3.07 0.81 -3.71
CA HIS A 39 -4.30 0.05 -3.97
C HIS A 39 -4.24 -0.63 -5.33
N ILE A 40 -4.38 -1.96 -5.33
CA ILE A 40 -4.44 -2.78 -6.55
C ILE A 40 -5.68 -3.64 -6.54
N ALA A 41 -6.40 -3.59 -7.66
CA ALA A 41 -7.57 -4.41 -7.90
C ALA A 41 -7.33 -5.42 -9.02
N HIS A 42 -7.94 -6.60 -8.92
CA HIS A 42 -7.94 -7.61 -9.96
C HIS A 42 -9.23 -8.43 -9.92
N TYR A 43 -9.77 -8.77 -11.09
CA TYR A 43 -10.95 -9.65 -11.23
C TYR A 43 -10.66 -11.15 -11.05
N ASP A 44 -9.44 -11.53 -10.68
CA ASP A 44 -8.95 -12.92 -10.73
C ASP A 44 -7.99 -13.10 -9.55
N PHE A 45 -8.45 -13.85 -8.55
CA PHE A 45 -7.74 -14.03 -7.29
C PHE A 45 -6.37 -14.70 -7.48
N ASP A 46 -6.27 -15.71 -8.35
CA ASP A 46 -5.01 -16.40 -8.66
C ASP A 46 -3.93 -15.46 -9.22
N LYS A 47 -4.34 -14.39 -9.90
CA LYS A 47 -3.43 -13.39 -10.43
C LYS A 47 -3.12 -12.31 -9.40
N LEU A 48 -4.12 -11.94 -8.60
CA LEU A 48 -3.95 -11.04 -7.48
C LEU A 48 -2.90 -11.58 -6.49
N GLU A 49 -3.02 -12.84 -6.10
CA GLU A 49 -2.06 -13.54 -5.22
C GLU A 49 -0.64 -13.51 -5.81
N LYS A 50 -0.49 -13.69 -7.13
CA LYS A 50 0.82 -13.60 -7.79
C LYS A 50 1.42 -12.21 -7.74
N ILE A 51 0.61 -11.15 -7.84
CA ILE A 51 1.09 -9.78 -7.66
C ILE A 51 1.52 -9.59 -6.21
N ALA A 52 0.71 -10.05 -5.25
CA ALA A 52 1.02 -9.95 -3.83
C ALA A 52 2.33 -10.68 -3.47
N VAL A 53 2.55 -11.89 -3.99
CA VAL A 53 3.80 -12.65 -3.82
C VAL A 53 4.98 -11.97 -4.50
N ASP A 54 4.81 -11.38 -5.69
CA ASP A 54 5.88 -10.65 -6.37
C ASP A 54 6.23 -9.36 -5.59
N ALA A 55 5.25 -8.67 -5.00
CA ALA A 55 5.45 -7.50 -4.13
C ALA A 55 6.17 -7.89 -2.83
N PHE A 56 5.74 -8.97 -2.18
CA PHE A 56 6.40 -9.52 -1.00
C PHE A 56 7.86 -9.90 -1.27
N LYS A 57 8.16 -10.50 -2.43
CA LYS A 57 9.53 -10.78 -2.86
C LYS A 57 10.37 -9.54 -3.14
N ALA A 58 9.74 -8.44 -3.53
CA ALA A 58 10.40 -7.16 -3.71
C ALA A 58 10.66 -6.44 -2.37
N GLY A 59 10.17 -6.99 -1.25
CA GLY A 59 10.36 -6.45 0.09
C GLY A 59 9.25 -5.50 0.54
N TYR A 60 8.10 -5.53 -0.13
CA TYR A 60 6.91 -4.79 0.26
C TYR A 60 5.97 -5.67 1.09
N GLU A 61 5.21 -5.07 2.00
CA GLU A 61 4.15 -5.78 2.70
C GLU A 61 2.86 -5.75 1.89
N VAL A 62 1.98 -6.72 2.10
CA VAL A 62 0.71 -6.82 1.40
C VAL A 62 -0.39 -7.10 2.41
N SER A 63 -1.46 -6.31 2.35
CA SER A 63 -2.64 -6.52 3.18
C SER A 63 -3.46 -7.73 2.69
N GLU A 64 -4.42 -8.15 3.50
CA GLU A 64 -5.38 -9.19 3.12
C GLU A 64 -6.19 -8.74 1.90
N ALA A 65 -6.46 -9.67 0.99
CA ALA A 65 -7.26 -9.38 -0.19
C ALA A 65 -8.75 -9.30 0.20
N GLU A 66 -9.34 -8.13 0.00
CA GLU A 66 -10.78 -7.94 0.14
C GLU A 66 -11.51 -8.36 -1.15
N GLU A 67 -12.66 -9.01 -0.99
CA GLU A 67 -13.55 -9.35 -2.10
C GLU A 67 -14.72 -8.37 -2.15
N TRP A 68 -14.93 -7.79 -3.32
CA TRP A 68 -15.99 -6.85 -3.61
C TRP A 68 -16.80 -7.34 -4.80
N GLU A 69 -18.11 -7.11 -4.78
CA GLU A 69 -18.97 -7.41 -5.91
C GLU A 69 -19.27 -6.12 -6.67
N ASP A 70 -18.81 -6.02 -7.91
CA ASP A 70 -19.10 -4.88 -8.79
C ASP A 70 -20.59 -4.85 -9.16
N ASP A 71 -21.10 -3.70 -9.64
CA ASP A 71 -22.51 -3.52 -10.06
C ASP A 71 -23.00 -4.55 -11.11
N ASN A 72 -22.07 -5.22 -11.78
CA ASN A 72 -22.34 -6.29 -12.74
C ASN A 72 -22.43 -7.70 -12.14
N GLY A 73 -22.34 -7.85 -10.80
CA GLY A 73 -22.32 -9.14 -10.11
C GLY A 73 -21.01 -9.91 -10.29
N LYS A 74 -19.90 -9.20 -10.52
CA LYS A 74 -18.58 -9.79 -10.75
C LYS A 74 -17.70 -9.55 -9.54
N LEU A 75 -17.08 -10.62 -9.04
CA LEU A 75 -16.09 -10.55 -7.97
C LEU A 75 -14.85 -9.78 -8.45
N LEU A 76 -14.55 -8.71 -7.73
CA LEU A 76 -13.36 -7.88 -7.83
C LEU A 76 -12.60 -8.07 -6.52
N PHE A 77 -11.35 -8.47 -6.61
CA PHE A 77 -10.48 -8.58 -5.44
C PHE A 77 -9.59 -7.35 -5.40
N CYS A 78 -9.43 -6.75 -4.23
CA CYS A 78 -8.52 -5.64 -4.02
C CYS A 78 -7.60 -5.94 -2.84
N PHE A 79 -6.36 -5.48 -2.93
CA PHE A 79 -5.41 -5.56 -1.84
C PHE A 79 -4.49 -4.34 -1.90
N ASP A 80 -3.88 -4.06 -0.76
CA ASP A 80 -3.03 -2.89 -0.61
C ASP A 80 -1.59 -3.35 -0.39
N ILE A 81 -0.67 -2.81 -1.18
CA ILE A 81 0.77 -3.00 -0.95
C ILE A 81 1.22 -1.90 0.00
N ILE A 82 1.71 -2.30 1.16
CA ILE A 82 2.14 -1.42 2.24
C ILE A 82 3.67 -1.30 2.21
N ALA A 83 4.16 -0.07 2.37
CA ALA A 83 5.58 0.24 2.42
C ALA A 83 5.87 1.33 3.44
N GLU A 84 6.74 1.04 4.40
CA GLU A 84 7.19 2.04 5.39
C GLU A 84 8.40 2.81 4.83
N VAL A 85 8.19 4.07 4.47
CA VAL A 85 9.24 4.94 3.90
C VAL A 85 9.06 6.40 4.31
N GLU A 86 10.11 7.21 4.16
CA GLU A 86 9.99 8.66 4.31
C GLU A 86 9.05 9.24 3.24
N LEU A 87 8.20 10.22 3.60
CA LEU A 87 7.26 10.88 2.69
C LEU A 87 7.98 11.80 1.68
N LYS A 88 8.67 11.17 0.73
CA LYS A 88 9.44 11.83 -0.33
C LYS A 88 8.83 11.48 -1.69
N PRO A 89 8.56 12.47 -2.55
CA PRO A 89 8.00 12.21 -3.87
C PRO A 89 8.92 11.31 -4.70
N GLU A 90 10.24 11.41 -4.52
CA GLU A 90 11.21 10.58 -5.24
C GLU A 90 11.11 9.09 -4.87
N ILE A 91 10.74 8.78 -3.62
CA ILE A 91 10.57 7.39 -3.15
C ILE A 91 9.27 6.82 -3.71
N ILE A 92 8.16 7.56 -3.59
CA ILE A 92 6.86 7.12 -4.10
C ILE A 92 6.90 6.95 -5.62
N ASP A 93 7.57 7.86 -6.33
CA ASP A 93 7.81 7.74 -7.77
C ASP A 93 8.59 6.47 -8.12
N ALA A 94 9.55 6.07 -7.27
CA ALA A 94 10.31 4.83 -7.45
C ALA A 94 9.45 3.59 -7.19
N GLN A 95 8.67 3.58 -6.10
CA GLN A 95 7.75 2.49 -5.75
C GLN A 95 6.71 2.28 -6.84
N GLN A 96 6.05 3.35 -7.31
CA GLN A 96 5.11 3.26 -8.42
C GLN A 96 5.77 2.69 -9.67
N LYS A 97 7.02 3.05 -9.96
CA LYS A 97 7.77 2.54 -11.12
C LYS A 97 8.14 1.07 -10.99
N GLU A 98 8.30 0.55 -9.78
CA GLU A 98 8.52 -0.88 -9.51
C GLU A 98 7.21 -1.68 -9.53
N ILE A 99 6.13 -1.15 -8.94
CA ILE A 99 4.83 -1.81 -8.83
C ILE A 99 4.10 -1.83 -10.18
N MET A 100 4.16 -0.75 -10.97
CA MET A 100 3.49 -0.66 -12.28
C MET A 100 3.77 -1.86 -13.21
N PRO A 101 5.03 -2.28 -13.45
CA PRO A 101 5.30 -3.44 -14.28
C PRO A 101 4.87 -4.76 -13.63
N LEU A 102 4.88 -4.89 -12.30
CA LEU A 102 4.39 -6.08 -11.60
C LEU A 102 2.88 -6.26 -11.82
N VAL A 103 2.12 -5.18 -11.59
CA VAL A 103 0.67 -5.15 -11.80
C VAL A 103 0.34 -5.39 -13.27
N ALA A 104 1.01 -4.71 -14.19
CA ALA A 104 0.79 -4.87 -15.63
C ALA A 104 1.16 -6.27 -16.16
N LYS A 105 2.18 -6.92 -15.58
CA LYS A 105 2.61 -8.28 -15.94
C LYS A 105 1.53 -9.32 -15.66
N HIS A 106 0.82 -9.19 -14.54
CA HIS A 106 -0.26 -10.11 -14.16
C HIS A 106 -1.63 -9.64 -14.67
N GLY A 107 -1.76 -8.39 -15.09
CA GLY A 107 -2.99 -7.81 -15.63
C GLY A 107 -3.89 -7.16 -14.57
N GLY A 108 -3.31 -6.77 -13.44
CA GLY A 108 -4.01 -6.02 -12.40
C GLY A 108 -4.29 -4.58 -12.80
N ILE A 109 -5.14 -3.95 -12.00
CA ILE A 109 -5.57 -2.57 -12.12
C ILE A 109 -4.96 -1.83 -10.94
N TYR A 110 -4.08 -0.88 -11.25
CA TYR A 110 -3.51 0.01 -10.24
C TYR A 110 -4.47 1.18 -10.05
N ASP A 111 -5.09 1.28 -8.88
CA ASP A 111 -6.11 2.29 -8.58
C ASP A 111 -5.48 3.59 -8.06
N GLY A 112 -4.44 3.47 -7.24
CA GLY A 112 -3.74 4.65 -6.73
C GLY A 112 -2.77 4.32 -5.60
N TRP A 113 -2.35 5.37 -4.90
CA TRP A 113 -1.62 5.24 -3.64
C TRP A 113 -2.21 6.21 -2.61
N GLY A 114 -2.06 5.86 -1.34
CA GLY A 114 -2.48 6.59 -0.16
C GLY A 114 -1.39 6.61 0.91
N THR A 115 -1.56 7.48 1.89
CA THR A 115 -0.73 7.54 3.10
C THR A 115 -1.53 8.14 4.24
N TYR A 116 -1.10 7.89 5.48
CA TYR A 116 -1.74 8.44 6.68
C TYR A 116 -1.13 9.80 7.06
N PHE A 117 -1.94 10.61 7.74
CA PHE A 117 -1.48 11.85 8.33
C PHE A 117 -0.86 11.54 9.70
N GLU A 118 0.45 11.73 9.82
CA GLU A 118 1.15 11.71 11.10
C GLU A 118 0.98 13.08 11.78
N ASP A 119 0.21 13.13 12.88
CA ASP A 119 -0.01 14.35 13.67
C ASP A 119 1.05 14.45 14.78
N PRO A 120 2.01 15.40 14.69
CA PRO A 120 3.02 15.59 15.75
C PRO A 120 2.44 16.19 17.05
N ASN A 121 1.21 16.69 17.03
CA ASN A 121 0.42 17.10 18.20
C ASN A 121 -0.72 16.14 18.53
N GLY A 122 -0.86 15.04 17.78
CA GLY A 122 -1.73 13.94 18.13
C GLY A 122 -1.32 13.49 19.52
N SER A 123 -2.24 13.62 20.47
CA SER A 123 -2.03 13.02 21.77
C SER A 123 -1.87 11.52 21.51
N ASP A 124 -0.75 10.96 21.95
CA ASP A 124 -0.25 9.58 21.82
C ASP A 124 -1.21 8.51 22.42
N ASP A 125 -2.51 8.80 22.44
CA ASP A 125 -3.54 8.17 23.25
C ASP A 125 -4.80 7.75 22.48
N GLU A 126 -4.79 7.78 21.14
CA GLU A 126 -5.81 7.05 20.34
C GLU A 126 -5.37 5.62 19.93
N TYR A 127 -4.16 5.21 20.33
CA TYR A 127 -3.78 3.80 20.51
C TYR A 127 -3.47 3.57 21.99
N GLY A 128 -4.51 3.77 22.80
CA GLY A 128 -4.46 3.33 24.19
C GLY A 128 -4.28 1.82 24.25
N ASP A 129 -3.08 1.39 24.62
CA ASP A 129 -2.91 0.20 25.46
C ASP A 129 -3.53 -1.10 24.88
N ASP A 130 -3.35 -1.38 23.59
CA ASP A 130 -3.63 -2.71 23.01
C ASP A 130 -2.42 -3.33 22.29
N GLY A 131 -1.21 -2.88 22.67
CA GLY A 131 0.08 -3.53 22.39
C GLY A 131 0.25 -4.93 23.01
N GLU A 132 -0.83 -5.66 23.27
CA GLU A 132 -0.87 -7.06 23.68
C GLU A 132 -1.19 -7.94 22.45
N PHE A 133 -0.41 -7.83 21.38
CA PHE A 133 -0.46 -8.78 20.24
C PHE A 133 0.57 -9.92 20.38
N PHE A 134 1.48 -9.82 21.34
CA PHE A 134 2.49 -10.83 21.63
C PHE A 134 2.54 -11.13 23.13
N ASP A 135 1.53 -11.83 23.65
CA ASP A 135 1.85 -12.81 24.69
C ASP A 135 2.34 -14.06 23.95
N GLU A 136 3.67 -14.21 23.96
CA GLU A 136 4.41 -15.40 23.59
C GLU A 136 3.86 -16.61 24.36
N GLU A 137 2.94 -17.37 23.76
CA GLU A 137 2.76 -18.79 24.09
C GLU A 137 2.74 -19.63 22.81
N PHE A 138 3.76 -19.42 21.98
CA PHE A 138 4.24 -20.43 21.05
C PHE A 138 5.37 -21.21 21.73
N ASP A 139 5.02 -22.04 22.72
CA ASP A 139 5.88 -23.14 23.14
C ASP A 139 5.47 -24.39 22.37
N GLU A 140 6.08 -24.53 21.19
CA GLU A 140 6.19 -25.77 20.45
C GLU A 140 7.36 -26.58 21.04
N ASP A 141 7.13 -27.69 21.74
CA ASP A 141 7.97 -28.88 21.56
C ASP A 141 7.42 -30.15 22.21
N ASP A 142 7.29 -31.14 21.33
CA ASP A 142 7.18 -32.57 21.54
C ASP A 142 8.27 -33.09 22.51
N LYS A 143 7.88 -33.88 23.53
CA LYS A 143 8.71 -34.96 24.10
C LYS A 143 7.95 -35.91 25.04
N GLU A 144 7.90 -37.15 24.54
CA GLU A 144 7.73 -38.47 25.19
C GLU A 144 6.33 -39.09 25.30
#